data_AF-A0A9E0LH15-F1
#
_entry.id   AF-A0A9E0LH15-F1
#
_cell.length_a   1.000
_cell.length_b   1.000
_cell.length_c   1.000
_cell.angle_alpha   90.00
_cell.angle_beta   90.00
_cell.angle_gamma   90.00
#
_symmetry.space_group_name_H-M   'P 1'
#
loop_
_entity.id
_entity.type
_entity.pdbx_description
1 polymer ?
#
loop_
_entity_poly.entity_id
_entity_poly.type
_entity_poly.pdbx_seq_one_letter_code
_entity_poly.pdbx_strand_id
1 'polypeptide(L)'
;MCDRLAQGGLSVVSGGTDCHLGVIDLRAWGLTGKSAEMALDEIGITVNKSVVPSDKAGLLVASGIRVGSAACTSRGMGVDEFREIGDMILATLGGVRCGTMNAHTLKAIHQGVSSLTRRYPLPY
;
A
#
# COMPACT_ATOMS: atom_id res chain seq x y z
N MET A 1 -7.40 5.11 5.10
CA MET A 1 -6.58 4.26 4.21
C MET A 1 -7.28 2.95 3.86
N CYS A 2 -7.60 2.08 4.82
CA CYS A 2 -8.29 0.80 4.56
C CYS A 2 -9.56 0.95 3.71
N ASP A 3 -10.45 1.88 4.07
CA ASP A 3 -11.68 2.15 3.29
C ASP A 3 -11.38 2.57 1.86
N ARG A 4 -10.31 3.35 1.64
CA ARG A 4 -9.92 3.78 0.30
C ARG A 4 -9.44 2.61 -0.54
N LEU A 5 -8.61 1.74 0.04
CA LEU A 5 -8.15 0.51 -0.62
C LEU A 5 -9.34 -0.43 -0.91
N ALA A 6 -10.32 -0.50 0.00
CA ALA A 6 -11.54 -1.28 -0.18
C ALA A 6 -12.40 -0.74 -1.33
N GLN A 7 -12.58 0.59 -1.42
CA GLN A 7 -13.26 1.25 -2.55
C GLN A 7 -12.54 1.02 -3.88
N GLY A 8 -11.22 0.84 -3.85
CA GLY A 8 -10.44 0.46 -5.03
C GLY A 8 -10.69 -0.97 -5.50
N GLY A 9 -11.33 -1.82 -4.70
CA GLY A 9 -11.61 -3.22 -5.03
C GLY A 9 -10.59 -4.21 -4.43
N LEU A 10 -9.80 -3.79 -3.45
CA LEU A 10 -9.05 -4.70 -2.58
C LEU A 10 -9.92 -5.07 -1.36
N SER A 11 -9.55 -6.13 -0.63
CA SER A 11 -10.29 -6.55 0.56
C SER A 11 -9.46 -6.38 1.82
N VAL A 12 -10.04 -5.83 2.88
CA VAL A 12 -9.42 -5.82 4.20
C VAL A 12 -9.79 -7.14 4.88
N VAL A 13 -8.81 -7.90 5.38
CA VAL A 13 -9.02 -9.27 5.91
C VAL A 13 -10.12 -9.34 6.96
N SER A 14 -10.20 -8.36 7.85
CA SER A 14 -11.19 -8.25 8.92
C SER A 14 -12.45 -7.44 8.51
N GLY A 15 -12.55 -6.96 7.27
CA GLY A 15 -13.59 -6.03 6.83
C GLY A 15 -13.38 -4.57 7.25
N GLY A 16 -12.34 -4.29 8.03
CA GLY A 16 -12.00 -2.97 8.57
C GLY A 16 -10.81 -3.05 9.51
N THR A 17 -10.59 -2.02 10.33
CA THR A 17 -9.60 -2.07 11.42
C THR A 17 -10.02 -1.16 12.58
N ASP A 18 -9.85 -1.64 13.80
CA ASP A 18 -10.05 -0.89 15.05
C ASP A 18 -8.72 -0.48 15.70
N CYS A 19 -7.60 -0.65 15.01
CA CYS A 19 -6.28 -0.27 15.50
C CYS A 19 -5.44 0.39 14.39
N HIS A 20 -4.17 0.63 14.69
CA HIS A 20 -3.28 1.38 13.83
C HIS A 20 -2.79 0.61 12.58
N LEU A 21 -3.17 -0.67 12.41
CA LEU A 21 -2.74 -1.54 11.31
C LEU A 21 -3.92 -2.21 10.62
N GLY A 22 -3.76 -2.55 9.34
CA GLY A 22 -4.70 -3.36 8.57
C GLY A 22 -3.98 -4.33 7.65
N VAL A 23 -4.58 -5.50 7.41
CA VAL A 23 -4.07 -6.47 6.45
C VAL A 23 -4.97 -6.46 5.22
N ILE A 24 -4.37 -6.23 4.06
CA ILE A 24 -5.04 -6.13 2.77
C ILE A 24 -4.78 -7.42 1.99
N ASP A 25 -5.85 -8.06 1.55
CA ASP A 25 -5.84 -9.23 0.69
C ASP A 25 -5.76 -8.79 -0.79
N LEU A 26 -4.73 -9.28 -1.48
CA LEU A 26 -4.43 -8.93 -2.86
C LEU A 26 -4.93 -9.97 -3.87
N ARG A 27 -5.50 -11.09 -3.41
CA ARG A 27 -5.96 -12.20 -4.27
C ARG A 27 -7.00 -11.76 -5.28
N ALA A 28 -7.88 -10.82 -4.92
CA ALA A 28 -8.88 -10.24 -5.83
C ALA A 28 -8.24 -9.60 -7.08
N TRP A 29 -6.98 -9.17 -6.97
CA TRP A 29 -6.22 -8.56 -8.06
C TRP A 29 -5.20 -9.52 -8.68
N GLY A 30 -5.13 -10.78 -8.23
CA GLY A 30 -4.16 -11.76 -8.71
C GLY A 30 -2.71 -11.41 -8.36
N LEU A 31 -2.48 -10.55 -7.37
CA LEU A 31 -1.15 -10.13 -6.95
C LEU A 31 -0.69 -10.91 -5.71
N THR A 32 0.62 -11.07 -5.57
CA THR A 32 1.24 -11.62 -4.36
C THR A 32 1.71 -10.51 -3.44
N GLY A 33 1.85 -10.81 -2.14
CA GLY A 33 2.42 -9.90 -1.16
C GLY A 33 3.85 -9.48 -1.55
N LYS A 34 4.67 -10.44 -2.01
CA LYS A 34 6.03 -10.17 -2.51
C LYS A 34 6.05 -9.21 -3.71
N SER A 35 5.22 -9.44 -4.73
CA SER A 35 5.18 -8.55 -5.90
C SER A 35 4.68 -7.15 -5.54
N ALA A 36 3.70 -7.05 -4.64
CA ALA A 36 3.19 -5.77 -4.17
C ALA A 36 4.22 -5.01 -3.33
N GLU A 37 4.91 -5.69 -2.41
CA GLU A 37 5.98 -5.13 -1.60
C GLU A 37 7.09 -4.54 -2.48
N MET A 38 7.56 -5.29 -3.48
CA MET A 38 8.60 -4.82 -4.41
C MET A 38 8.15 -3.59 -5.22
N ALA A 39 6.94 -3.63 -5.79
CA ALA A 39 6.45 -2.53 -6.62
C ALA A 39 6.19 -1.25 -5.81
N LEU A 40 5.75 -1.38 -4.56
CA LEU A 40 5.54 -0.24 -3.68
C LEU A 40 6.87 0.34 -3.18
N ASP A 41 7.89 -0.50 -2.96
CA ASP A 41 9.23 -0.04 -2.58
C ASP A 41 9.88 0.81 -3.68
N GLU A 42 9.69 0.45 -4.96
CA GLU A 42 10.18 1.23 -6.11
C GLU A 42 9.64 2.67 -6.16
N ILE A 43 8.46 2.92 -5.60
CA ILE A 43 7.87 4.26 -5.53
C ILE A 43 8.09 4.94 -4.17
N GLY A 44 8.84 4.32 -3.25
CA GLY A 44 9.14 4.86 -1.93
C GLY A 44 8.04 4.62 -0.88
N ILE A 45 7.12 3.67 -1.11
CA ILE A 45 6.12 3.24 -0.13
C ILE A 45 6.53 1.87 0.41
N THR A 46 7.08 1.85 1.61
CA THR A 46 7.47 0.58 2.26
C THR A 46 6.27 -0.04 2.98
N VAL A 47 5.95 -1.28 2.62
CA VAL A 47 4.96 -2.13 3.31
C VAL A 47 5.59 -3.47 3.64
N ASN A 48 4.88 -4.30 4.42
CA ASN A 48 5.34 -5.65 4.73
C ASN A 48 4.36 -6.68 4.17
N LYS A 49 4.86 -7.64 3.38
CA LYS A 49 4.05 -8.80 2.97
C LYS A 49 3.53 -9.57 4.19
N SER A 50 2.28 -10.01 4.14
CA SER A 50 1.60 -10.64 5.27
C SER A 50 0.69 -11.77 4.81
N VAL A 51 0.68 -12.85 5.58
CA VAL A 51 -0.17 -14.02 5.34
C VAL A 51 -1.61 -13.67 5.66
N VAL A 52 -2.54 -14.13 4.82
CA VAL A 52 -3.99 -13.94 5.00
C VAL A 52 -4.67 -15.25 5.42
N PRO A 53 -5.93 -15.23 5.91
CA PRO A 53 -6.66 -16.46 6.18
C PRO A 53 -6.75 -17.37 4.95
N SER A 54 -6.46 -18.65 5.16
CA SER A 54 -6.41 -19.67 4.11
C SER A 54 -5.46 -19.30 2.95
N ASP A 55 -4.32 -18.69 3.26
CA ASP A 55 -3.29 -18.39 2.27
C ASP A 55 -2.76 -19.68 1.65
N LYS A 56 -2.77 -19.73 0.31
CA LYS A 56 -2.18 -20.81 -0.47
C LYS A 56 -0.75 -20.50 -0.91
N ALA A 57 -0.34 -19.23 -0.83
CA ALA A 57 1.02 -18.82 -1.11
C ALA A 57 1.93 -19.19 0.08
N GLY A 58 3.17 -19.59 -0.22
CA GLY A 58 4.15 -19.90 0.82
C GLY A 58 4.52 -18.66 1.65
N LEU A 59 5.06 -18.88 2.86
CA LEU A 59 5.42 -17.81 3.82
C LEU A 59 6.37 -16.74 3.25
N LEU A 60 7.17 -17.09 2.23
CA LEU A 60 8.10 -16.18 1.56
C LEU A 60 7.43 -15.26 0.53
N VAL A 61 6.21 -15.59 0.09
CA VAL A 61 5.47 -14.88 -0.95
C VAL A 61 4.30 -14.12 -0.32
N ALA A 62 3.47 -14.85 0.44
CA ALA A 62 2.21 -14.40 1.02
C ALA A 62 1.21 -13.78 0.00
N SER A 63 -0.06 -13.71 0.35
CA SER A 63 -1.12 -13.15 -0.52
C SER A 63 -1.63 -11.78 -0.08
N GLY A 64 -1.04 -11.17 0.94
CA GLY A 64 -1.45 -9.85 1.44
C GLY A 64 -0.31 -8.91 1.78
N ILE A 65 -0.67 -7.67 2.10
CA ILE A 65 0.23 -6.65 2.63
C ILE A 65 -0.35 -6.05 3.91
N ARG A 66 0.53 -5.76 4.88
CA ARG A 66 0.18 -5.06 6.10
C ARG A 66 0.51 -3.58 5.94
N VAL A 67 -0.48 -2.74 6.17
CA VAL A 67 -0.39 -1.29 6.16
C VAL A 67 -0.62 -0.75 7.58
N GLY A 68 0.06 0.34 7.93
CA GLY A 68 -0.05 0.94 9.26
C GLY A 68 0.01 2.46 9.22
N SER A 69 -0.58 3.11 10.23
CA SER A 69 -0.68 4.57 10.30
C SER A 69 0.39 5.22 11.17
N ALA A 70 0.89 4.52 12.19
CA ALA A 70 1.71 5.08 13.26
C ALA A 70 2.89 5.96 12.78
N ALA A 71 3.69 5.49 11.83
CA ALA A 71 4.85 6.24 11.33
C ALA A 71 4.47 7.56 10.64
N CYS A 72 3.35 7.57 9.90
CA CYS A 72 2.86 8.75 9.19
C CYS A 72 2.15 9.72 10.14
N THR A 73 1.34 9.21 11.07
CA THR A 73 0.65 10.04 12.07
C THR A 73 1.64 10.73 13.01
N SER A 74 2.74 10.09 13.38
CA SER A 74 3.81 10.71 14.18
C SER A 74 4.50 11.88 13.47
N ARG A 75 4.40 11.95 12.13
CA ARG A 75 4.90 13.08 11.33
C ARG A 75 3.85 14.17 11.10
N GLY A 76 2.63 14.00 11.62
CA GLY A 76 1.52 14.94 11.49
C GLY A 76 0.60 14.70 10.29
N MET A 77 0.72 13.57 9.60
CA MET A 77 -0.18 13.24 8.47
C MET A 77 -1.59 12.88 8.98
N GLY A 78 -2.61 13.41 8.30
CA GLY A 78 -4.02 13.23 8.63
C GLY A 78 -4.76 12.35 7.62
N VAL A 79 -6.08 12.39 7.70
CA VAL A 79 -6.97 11.50 6.92
C VAL A 79 -6.80 11.70 5.41
N ASP A 80 -6.61 12.94 4.96
CA ASP A 80 -6.47 13.25 3.54
C ASP A 80 -5.15 12.73 2.96
N GLU A 81 -4.06 12.82 3.71
CA GLU A 81 -2.78 12.22 3.32
C GLU A 81 -2.90 10.69 3.23
N PHE A 82 -3.63 10.05 4.14
CA PHE A 82 -3.90 8.60 4.04
C PHE A 82 -4.83 8.22 2.88
N ARG A 83 -5.64 9.13 2.38
CA ARG A 83 -6.40 8.93 1.13
C ARG A 83 -5.45 9.01 -0.06
N GLU A 84 -4.60 10.03 -0.11
CA GLU A 84 -3.57 10.21 -1.14
C GLU A 84 -2.60 9.01 -1.21
N ILE A 85 -2.12 8.53 -0.06
CA ILE A 85 -1.30 7.30 0.03
C ILE A 85 -2.08 6.08 -0.50
N GLY A 86 -3.36 5.96 -0.15
CA GLY A 86 -4.22 4.90 -0.66
C GLY A 86 -4.37 4.95 -2.19
N ASP A 87 -4.53 6.14 -2.77
CA ASP A 87 -4.59 6.33 -4.22
C ASP A 87 -3.30 5.95 -4.92
N MET A 88 -2.15 6.32 -4.36
CA MET A 88 -0.83 5.93 -4.89
C MET A 88 -0.64 4.41 -4.85
N ILE A 89 -1.05 3.75 -3.76
CA ILE A 89 -1.01 2.28 -3.65
C ILE A 89 -1.88 1.63 -4.73
N LEU A 90 -3.13 2.08 -4.89
CA LEU A 90 -4.05 1.54 -5.89
C LEU A 90 -3.54 1.74 -7.31
N ALA A 91 -3.01 2.92 -7.63
CA ALA A 91 -2.45 3.23 -8.94
C ALA A 91 -1.28 2.31 -9.29
N THR A 92 -0.35 2.11 -8.36
CA THR A 92 0.82 1.24 -8.55
C THR A 92 0.41 -0.22 -8.70
N LEU A 93 -0.38 -0.75 -7.76
CA LEU A 93 -0.81 -2.15 -7.82
C LEU A 93 -1.71 -2.42 -9.04
N GLY A 94 -2.56 -1.46 -9.42
CA GLY A 94 -3.40 -1.55 -10.62
C GLY A 94 -2.57 -1.56 -11.89
N GLY A 95 -1.52 -0.75 -11.93
CA GLY A 95 -0.53 -0.73 -13.00
C GLY A 95 0.23 -2.05 -13.12
N VAL A 96 0.67 -2.63 -12.00
CA VAL A 96 1.35 -3.95 -11.97
C VAL A 96 0.42 -5.02 -12.49
N ARG A 97 -0.85 -5.03 -12.06
CA ARG A 97 -1.87 -5.98 -12.53
C ARG A 97 -2.10 -5.89 -14.04
N CYS A 98 -2.18 -4.67 -14.58
CA CYS A 98 -2.44 -4.46 -16.00
C CYS A 98 -1.19 -4.56 -16.89
N GLY A 99 0.01 -4.72 -16.30
CA GLY A 99 1.27 -4.71 -17.04
C GLY A 99 1.61 -3.34 -17.66
N THR A 100 0.97 -2.27 -17.21
CA THR A 100 1.12 -0.91 -17.78
C THR A 100 2.11 -0.05 -17.00
N MET A 101 2.89 -0.64 -16.08
CA MET A 101 3.94 0.09 -15.36
C MET A 101 5.12 0.37 -16.27
N ASN A 102 5.22 1.65 -16.64
CA ASN A 102 6.38 2.20 -17.31
C ASN A 102 7.17 3.07 -16.31
N ALA A 103 8.45 3.30 -16.64
CA ALA A 103 9.35 4.09 -15.80
C ALA A 103 8.84 5.53 -15.55
N HIS A 104 8.05 6.09 -16.48
CA HIS A 104 7.50 7.43 -16.35
C HIS A 104 6.44 7.50 -15.25
N THR A 105 5.49 6.55 -15.23
CA THR A 105 4.44 6.47 -14.22
C THR A 105 5.01 6.19 -12.84
N LEU A 106 5.98 5.26 -12.73
CA LEU A 106 6.67 4.98 -11.47
C LEU A 106 7.37 6.23 -10.93
N LYS A 107 8.08 6.96 -11.80
CA LYS A 107 8.76 8.20 -11.43
C LYS A 107 7.78 9.30 -10.99
N ALA A 108 6.64 9.44 -11.67
CA ALA A 108 5.61 10.41 -11.31
C ALA A 108 5.01 10.11 -9.93
N ILE A 109 4.70 8.84 -9.64
CA ILE A 109 4.17 8.44 -8.33
C ILE A 109 5.24 8.63 -7.25
N HIS A 110 6.49 8.22 -7.51
CA HIS A 110 7.60 8.45 -6.58
C HIS A 110 7.81 9.94 -6.27
N GLN A 111 7.67 10.83 -7.26
CA GLN A 111 7.70 12.28 -7.03
C GLN A 111 6.55 12.76 -6.15
N GLY A 112 5.35 12.18 -6.31
CA GLY A 112 4.20 12.42 -5.42
C GLY A 112 4.51 12.03 -3.98
N VAL A 113 5.03 10.81 -3.76
CA VAL A 113 5.45 10.32 -2.44
C VAL A 113 6.53 11.23 -1.83
N SER A 114 7.52 11.64 -2.62
CA SER A 114 8.58 12.54 -2.18
C SER A 114 8.04 13.93 -1.80
N SER A 115 7.11 14.47 -2.58
CA SER A 115 6.44 15.74 -2.28
C SER A 115 5.63 15.66 -0.98
N LEU A 116 4.83 14.61 -0.81
CA LEU A 116 4.05 14.37 0.40
C LEU A 116 4.96 14.25 1.62
N THR A 117 6.01 13.42 1.55
CA THR A 117 6.94 13.24 2.68
C THR A 117 7.74 14.51 3.00
N ARG A 118 8.02 15.38 2.02
CA ARG A 118 8.70 16.67 2.24
C ARG A 118 7.82 17.69 2.97
N ARG A 119 6.49 17.62 2.83
CA ARG A 119 5.54 18.44 3.60
C ARG A 119 5.54 18.11 5.10
N TYR A 120 5.90 16.86 5.44
CA TYR A 120 5.88 16.34 6.82
C TYR A 120 7.29 15.85 7.21
N PRO A 121 8.23 16.76 7.51
CA PRO A 121 9.61 16.38 7.83
C PRO A 121 9.69 15.48 9.08
N LEU A 122 10.82 14.80 9.23
CA LEU A 122 11.09 14.03 10.43
C LEU A 122 11.29 14.98 11.63
N PRO A 123 10.90 14.57 12.85
CA PRO A 123 10.96 15.43 14.04
C PRO A 123 12.38 15.70 14.56
N TYR A 124 13.43 15.43 13.77
CA TYR A 124 14.83 15.57 14.14
C TYR A 124 15.67 16.13 12.99
#